data_AF-A0A094GMV4-F1
#
_entry.id   AF-A0A094GMV4-F1
#
_cell.length_a   1.000
_cell.length_b   1.000
_cell.length_c   1.000
_cell.angle_alpha   90.00
_cell.angle_beta   90.00
_cell.angle_gamma   90.00
#
_symmetry.space_group_name_H-M   'P 1'
#
loop_
_entity.id
_entity.type
_entity.pdbx_description
1 polymer ?
#
loop_
_entity_poly.entity_id
_entity_poly.type
_entity_poly.pdbx_seq_one_letter_code
_entity_poly.pdbx_strand_id
1 'polypeptide(L)'
;MFLGFAFADQAFENLHPRQLGHLKIGEHGHLPLKIKESMLEVPVCRVYSEGAISPIKAVTYDVLRNQANQLGQRLGLQAVLRPYNFRRGTANAIAGKITAEQYTKLLNHTTKTSAEYYASNEVRVDSQNLFLQAAQETERLDKMQGMNFYKQSHAPASLPHSENQKILNDPEYKRLETIESDVLNEVAQAKANKECVGPLLEKSLASAISKRKNYYRRAYDNAYKKYRSEFFQEVGPREVQRQIRVMEGSDEETSISDNFSDRHHSSRGVSAGYFTAREHIAEVFFRTETESKGLPDTSVLEALQALSAPEPYVLYYPNEIPVDGKCNICSFEMER
;
A
#
# COMPACT_ATOMS: atom_id res chain seq x y z
N MET A 1 -16.83 0.00 6.35
CA MET A 1 -15.54 0.60 6.76
C MET A 1 -15.66 1.36 8.08
N PHE A 2 -16.49 2.41 8.18
CA PHE A 2 -16.69 3.18 9.44
C PHE A 2 -16.98 2.32 10.68
N LEU A 3 -17.98 1.42 10.61
CA LEU A 3 -18.37 0.58 11.74
C LEU A 3 -17.20 -0.24 12.30
N GLY A 4 -16.36 -0.81 11.43
CA GLY A 4 -15.21 -1.61 11.87
C GLY A 4 -14.21 -0.79 12.71
N PHE A 5 -13.87 0.42 12.26
CA PHE A 5 -12.98 1.30 13.02
C PHE A 5 -13.61 1.79 14.33
N ALA A 6 -14.89 2.19 14.28
CA ALA A 6 -15.62 2.61 15.47
C ALA A 6 -15.69 1.49 16.53
N PHE A 7 -15.86 0.24 16.11
CA PHE A 7 -15.83 -0.90 17.03
C PHE A 7 -14.43 -1.22 17.56
N ALA A 8 -13.39 -1.14 16.73
CA ALA A 8 -12.01 -1.31 17.18
C ALA A 8 -11.67 -0.28 18.28
N ASP A 9 -12.21 0.93 18.16
CA ASP A 9 -12.08 2.02 19.13
C ASP A 9 -13.08 1.96 20.29
N GLN A 10 -13.89 0.91 20.36
CA GLN A 10 -14.95 0.75 21.36
C GLN A 10 -15.84 2.00 21.47
N ALA A 11 -16.16 2.61 20.33
CA ALA A 11 -16.79 3.92 20.28
C ALA A 11 -18.24 3.93 20.77
N PHE A 12 -18.92 2.77 20.82
CA PHE A 12 -20.32 2.67 21.22
C PHE A 12 -20.48 2.41 22.73
N GLU A 13 -21.49 3.01 23.36
CA GLU A 13 -21.68 2.96 24.83
C GLU A 13 -21.99 1.55 25.35
N ASN A 14 -22.72 0.72 24.60
CA ASN A 14 -23.21 -0.59 25.07
C ASN A 14 -23.33 -1.62 23.94
N LEU A 15 -22.43 -1.55 22.94
CA LEU A 15 -22.53 -2.41 21.77
C LEU A 15 -21.18 -3.02 21.42
N HIS A 16 -21.14 -4.35 21.47
CA HIS A 16 -20.03 -5.15 20.98
C HIS A 16 -20.32 -5.68 19.57
N PRO A 17 -19.34 -5.80 18.66
CA PRO A 17 -19.54 -6.29 17.29
C PRO A 17 -20.37 -7.58 17.18
N ARG A 18 -20.08 -8.55 18.05
CA ARG A 18 -20.77 -9.86 18.12
C ARG A 18 -22.27 -9.76 18.36
N GLN A 19 -22.74 -8.67 18.96
CA GLN A 19 -24.14 -8.48 19.28
C GLN A 19 -24.95 -8.01 18.08
N LEU A 20 -24.31 -7.46 17.04
CA LEU A 20 -24.99 -6.90 15.86
C LEU A 20 -25.94 -7.89 15.19
N GLY A 21 -25.51 -9.15 15.03
CA GLY A 21 -26.33 -10.21 14.41
C GLY A 21 -27.55 -10.63 15.24
N HIS A 22 -27.60 -10.24 16.52
CA HIS A 22 -28.71 -10.55 17.43
C HIS A 22 -29.65 -9.35 17.66
N LEU A 23 -29.30 -8.16 17.15
CA LEU A 23 -30.15 -6.98 17.29
C LEU A 23 -31.40 -7.12 16.42
N LYS A 24 -32.57 -6.95 17.03
CA LYS A 24 -33.85 -6.88 16.32
C LYS A 24 -34.21 -5.42 16.10
N ILE A 25 -34.50 -5.07 14.85
CA ILE A 25 -35.08 -3.78 14.52
C ILE A 25 -36.54 -3.84 14.96
N GLY A 26 -36.92 -2.97 15.90
CA GLY A 26 -38.31 -2.89 16.39
C GLY A 26 -39.26 -2.28 15.37
N GLU A 27 -40.50 -2.02 15.78
CA GLU A 27 -41.57 -1.50 14.91
C GLU A 27 -41.23 -0.18 14.21
N HIS A 28 -40.30 0.61 14.76
CA HIS A 28 -39.89 1.89 14.21
C HIS A 28 -38.91 1.80 13.02
N GLY A 29 -38.53 0.60 12.59
CA GLY A 29 -37.73 0.38 11.37
C GLY A 29 -36.27 0.84 11.42
N HIS A 30 -35.80 1.37 12.55
CA HIS A 30 -34.40 1.74 12.78
C HIS A 30 -34.01 1.54 14.26
N LEU A 31 -32.73 1.31 14.51
CA LEU A 31 -32.16 1.18 15.86
C LEU A 31 -31.00 2.18 16.01
N PRO A 32 -31.17 3.29 16.74
CA PRO A 32 -30.11 4.28 16.91
C PRO A 32 -29.00 3.72 17.80
N LEU A 33 -27.76 3.78 17.32
CA LEU A 33 -26.57 3.37 18.07
C LEU A 33 -25.93 4.60 18.71
N LYS A 34 -25.74 4.58 20.04
CA LYS A 34 -25.15 5.70 20.77
C LYS A 34 -23.62 5.60 20.84
N ILE A 35 -22.95 6.65 20.38
CA ILE A 35 -21.50 6.83 20.49
C ILE A 35 -21.19 7.44 21.85
N LYS A 36 -20.12 6.98 22.50
CA LYS A 36 -19.60 7.52 23.77
C LYS A 36 -19.21 8.98 23.58
N GLU A 37 -19.54 9.82 24.56
CA GLU A 37 -19.18 11.24 24.55
C GLU A 37 -17.66 11.45 24.33
N SER A 38 -16.83 10.60 24.94
CA SER A 38 -15.37 10.63 24.80
C SER A 38 -14.84 10.35 23.39
N MET A 39 -15.69 9.90 22.47
CA MET A 39 -15.33 9.43 21.13
C MET A 39 -15.86 10.34 20.02
N LEU A 40 -16.63 11.38 20.36
CA LEU A 40 -17.23 12.29 19.37
C LEU A 40 -16.18 13.07 18.57
N GLU A 41 -15.10 13.49 19.23
CA GLU A 41 -14.01 14.26 18.61
C GLU A 41 -12.82 13.40 18.19
N VAL A 42 -12.90 12.07 18.33
CA VAL A 42 -11.81 11.17 17.95
C VAL A 42 -11.91 10.89 16.45
N PRO A 43 -10.86 11.21 15.65
CA PRO A 43 -10.92 10.94 14.22
C PRO A 43 -11.00 9.45 13.92
N VAL A 44 -11.80 9.06 12.92
CA VAL A 44 -11.95 7.65 12.53
C VAL A 44 -10.66 7.10 11.90
N CYS A 45 -10.01 7.88 11.03
CA CYS A 45 -8.74 7.51 10.41
C CYS A 45 -7.61 8.28 11.10
N ARG A 46 -6.81 7.62 11.95
CA ARG A 46 -5.75 8.25 12.75
C ARG A 46 -4.35 7.86 12.30
N VAL A 47 -3.41 8.78 12.45
CA VAL A 47 -2.00 8.58 12.08
C VAL A 47 -1.40 7.50 12.97
N TYR A 48 -0.68 6.56 12.38
CA TYR A 48 0.20 5.65 13.12
C TYR A 48 1.61 6.24 13.16
N SER A 49 2.15 6.47 14.35
CA SER A 49 3.48 7.02 14.59
C SER A 49 4.05 6.44 15.87
N GLU A 50 5.37 6.19 15.92
CA GLU A 50 6.06 5.76 17.15
C GLU A 50 5.48 4.45 17.75
N GLY A 51 5.05 3.52 16.90
CA GLY A 51 4.51 2.24 17.36
C GLY A 51 3.05 2.27 17.82
N ALA A 52 2.37 3.42 17.75
CA ALA A 52 1.00 3.56 18.22
C ALA A 52 0.11 4.39 17.26
N ILE A 53 -1.20 4.14 17.33
CA ILE A 53 -2.20 4.99 16.68
C ILE A 53 -2.35 6.26 17.51
N SER A 54 -2.24 7.43 16.87
CA SER A 54 -2.40 8.71 17.53
C SER A 54 -3.83 8.83 18.09
N PRO A 55 -4.02 9.28 19.34
CA PRO A 55 -5.35 9.42 19.91
C PRO A 55 -6.16 10.55 19.25
N ILE A 56 -5.48 11.56 18.68
CA ILE A 56 -6.10 12.81 18.23
C ILE A 56 -5.77 13.19 16.78
N LYS A 57 -4.67 12.69 16.20
CA LYS A 57 -4.23 13.15 14.87
C LYS A 57 -4.89 12.35 13.77
N ALA A 58 -5.72 13.02 12.97
CA ALA A 58 -6.29 12.45 11.76
C ALA A 58 -5.22 12.22 10.67
N VAL A 59 -5.38 11.16 9.87
CA VAL A 59 -4.56 10.91 8.69
C VAL A 59 -4.80 12.02 7.67
N THR A 60 -3.71 12.65 7.21
CA THR A 60 -3.79 13.63 6.13
C THR A 60 -3.91 12.94 4.77
N TYR A 61 -4.42 13.66 3.77
CA TYR A 61 -4.52 13.13 2.41
C TYR A 61 -3.16 12.67 1.86
N ASP A 62 -2.09 13.40 2.14
CA ASP A 62 -0.75 13.06 1.66
C ASP A 62 -0.25 11.74 2.25
N VAL A 63 -0.49 11.50 3.54
CA VAL A 63 -0.15 10.24 4.20
C VAL A 63 -0.93 9.09 3.57
N LEU A 64 -2.25 9.23 3.43
CA LEU A 64 -3.10 8.21 2.80
C LEU A 64 -2.68 7.93 1.35
N ARG A 65 -2.40 8.98 0.57
CA ARG A 65 -1.95 8.89 -0.82
C ARG A 65 -0.62 8.14 -0.92
N ASN A 66 0.33 8.44 -0.04
CA ASN A 66 1.63 7.79 -0.04
C ASN A 66 1.53 6.32 0.39
N GLN A 67 0.72 6.02 1.39
CA GLN A 67 0.43 4.64 1.81
C GLN A 67 -0.24 3.82 0.70
N ALA A 68 -1.22 4.40 0.00
CA ALA A 68 -1.87 3.76 -1.14
C ALA A 68 -0.87 3.47 -2.28
N ASN A 69 0.02 4.41 -2.58
CA ASN A 69 1.05 4.22 -3.59
C ASN A 69 2.02 3.08 -3.20
N GLN A 70 2.52 3.09 -1.96
CA GLN A 70 3.39 2.02 -1.45
C GLN A 70 2.69 0.66 -1.47
N LEU A 71 1.40 0.61 -1.13
CA LEU A 71 0.61 -0.62 -1.24
C LEU A 71 0.54 -1.11 -2.68
N GLY A 72 0.23 -0.22 -3.64
CA GLY A 72 0.20 -0.59 -5.06
C GLY A 72 1.54 -1.12 -5.57
N GLN A 73 2.65 -0.53 -5.13
CA GLN A 73 4.00 -0.99 -5.46
C GLN A 73 4.27 -2.40 -4.93
N ARG A 74 3.98 -2.65 -3.64
CA ARG A 74 4.11 -3.97 -3.00
C ARG A 74 3.20 -5.03 -3.61
N LEU A 75 2.02 -4.64 -4.08
CA LEU A 75 1.10 -5.52 -4.80
C LEU A 75 1.55 -5.80 -6.24
N GLY A 76 2.57 -5.11 -6.73
CA GLY A 76 3.05 -5.32 -8.09
C GLY A 76 2.22 -4.61 -9.17
N LEU A 77 1.49 -3.56 -8.82
CA LEU A 77 0.78 -2.74 -9.80
C LEU A 77 1.76 -1.90 -10.62
N GLN A 78 1.56 -1.87 -11.93
CA GLN A 78 2.33 -1.01 -12.84
C GLN A 78 1.97 0.47 -12.64
N ALA A 79 0.67 0.77 -12.62
CA ALA A 79 0.16 2.11 -12.42
C ALA A 79 0.16 2.51 -10.92
N VAL A 80 0.33 3.82 -10.66
CA VAL A 80 0.33 4.37 -9.30
C VAL A 80 -1.07 4.27 -8.69
N LEU A 81 -1.18 3.55 -7.58
CA LEU A 81 -2.41 3.46 -6.80
C LEU A 81 -2.60 4.72 -5.94
N ARG A 82 -3.74 5.38 -6.11
CA ARG A 82 -4.15 6.58 -5.37
C ARG A 82 -5.56 6.40 -4.80
N PRO A 83 -5.95 7.14 -3.75
CA PRO A 83 -7.33 7.19 -3.27
C PRO A 83 -8.35 7.45 -4.39
N TYR A 84 -7.98 8.31 -5.35
CA TYR A 84 -8.78 8.59 -6.54
C TYR A 84 -9.14 7.34 -7.36
N ASN A 85 -8.23 6.36 -7.49
CA ASN A 85 -8.47 5.16 -8.27
C ASN A 85 -9.61 4.31 -7.68
N PHE A 86 -9.77 4.26 -6.36
CA PHE A 86 -10.89 3.57 -5.72
C PHE A 86 -12.22 4.27 -6.01
N ARG A 87 -12.24 5.61 -5.96
CA ARG A 87 -13.43 6.41 -6.31
C ARG A 87 -13.79 6.23 -7.78
N ARG A 88 -12.80 6.22 -8.68
CA ARG A 88 -12.97 5.96 -10.11
C ARG A 88 -13.48 4.54 -10.39
N GLY A 89 -12.89 3.54 -9.75
CA GLY A 89 -13.34 2.15 -9.88
C GLY A 89 -14.78 1.96 -9.42
N THR A 90 -15.15 2.56 -8.28
CA THR A 90 -16.54 2.53 -7.75
C THR A 90 -17.49 3.22 -8.72
N ALA A 91 -17.14 4.41 -9.20
CA ALA A 91 -17.91 5.18 -10.17
C ALA A 91 -18.15 4.39 -11.47
N ASN A 92 -17.11 3.76 -12.03
CA ASN A 92 -17.27 2.92 -13.22
C ASN A 92 -18.14 1.68 -12.97
N ALA A 93 -18.04 1.05 -11.78
CA ALA A 93 -18.78 -0.16 -11.46
C ALA A 93 -20.31 0.06 -11.33
N ILE A 94 -20.71 1.26 -10.94
CA ILE A 94 -22.12 1.66 -10.76
C ILE A 94 -22.68 2.45 -11.95
N ALA A 95 -21.83 2.96 -12.84
CA ALA A 95 -22.25 3.72 -14.02
C ALA A 95 -23.21 2.88 -14.87
N GLY A 96 -24.37 3.44 -15.21
CA GLY A 96 -25.43 2.76 -15.96
C GLY A 96 -26.30 1.79 -15.14
N LYS A 97 -25.95 1.49 -13.89
CA LYS A 97 -26.74 0.61 -12.99
C LYS A 97 -27.67 1.38 -12.05
N ILE A 98 -27.38 2.65 -11.82
CA ILE A 98 -28.16 3.53 -10.94
C ILE A 98 -28.59 4.79 -11.69
N THR A 99 -29.63 5.46 -11.18
CA THR A 99 -30.04 6.75 -11.73
C THR A 99 -28.93 7.78 -11.59
N ALA A 100 -28.89 8.76 -12.48
CA ALA A 100 -27.85 9.77 -12.42
C ALA A 100 -27.92 10.64 -11.15
N GLU A 101 -29.10 10.84 -10.56
CA GLU A 101 -29.25 11.53 -9.27
C GLU A 101 -28.61 10.73 -8.13
N GLN A 102 -28.85 9.41 -8.08
CA GLN A 102 -28.19 8.52 -7.12
C GLN A 102 -26.67 8.50 -7.34
N TYR A 103 -26.21 8.52 -8.59
CA TYR A 103 -24.80 8.57 -8.94
C TYR A 103 -24.12 9.86 -8.43
N THR A 104 -24.72 11.01 -8.72
CA THR A 104 -24.23 12.32 -8.27
C THR A 104 -24.26 12.43 -6.74
N LYS A 105 -25.32 11.93 -6.09
CA LYS A 105 -25.44 11.92 -4.63
C LYS A 105 -24.42 11.00 -3.97
N LEU A 106 -24.23 9.79 -4.48
CA LEU A 106 -23.27 8.82 -3.94
C LEU A 106 -21.83 9.33 -4.08
N LEU A 107 -21.49 9.93 -5.22
CA LEU A 107 -20.18 10.54 -5.42
C LEU A 107 -20.08 11.93 -4.78
N ASN A 108 -21.13 12.43 -4.15
CA ASN A 108 -21.19 13.75 -3.51
C ASN A 108 -20.68 14.90 -4.42
N HIS A 109 -21.22 14.95 -5.65
CA HIS A 109 -20.95 16.03 -6.59
C HIS A 109 -22.14 16.97 -6.71
N THR A 110 -21.90 18.23 -7.05
CA THR A 110 -22.96 19.23 -7.26
C THR A 110 -23.54 19.20 -8.68
N THR A 111 -22.80 18.66 -9.67
CA THR A 111 -23.25 18.59 -11.07
C THR A 111 -23.01 17.21 -11.69
N LYS A 112 -23.80 16.88 -12.73
CA LYS A 112 -23.63 15.65 -13.53
C LYS A 112 -22.27 15.59 -14.25
N THR A 113 -21.78 16.74 -14.72
CA THR A 113 -20.51 16.83 -15.48
C THR A 113 -19.28 16.53 -14.63
N SER A 114 -19.32 16.79 -13.31
CA SER A 114 -18.22 16.40 -12.42
C SER A 114 -18.11 14.88 -12.24
N ALA A 115 -19.18 14.16 -12.55
CA ALA A 115 -19.27 12.71 -12.47
C ALA A 115 -18.64 12.02 -13.70
N GLU A 116 -18.55 12.72 -14.84
CA GLU A 116 -17.88 12.25 -16.08
C GLU A 116 -16.36 12.15 -15.94
N TYR A 117 -15.73 12.94 -15.05
CA TYR A 117 -14.28 12.82 -14.76
C TYR A 117 -13.86 11.42 -14.29
N TYR A 118 -14.81 10.65 -13.75
CA TYR A 118 -14.56 9.30 -13.29
C TYR A 118 -14.78 8.25 -14.37
N ALA A 119 -15.45 8.60 -15.48
CA ALA A 119 -15.68 7.69 -16.58
C ALA A 119 -14.34 7.12 -17.10
N SER A 120 -14.37 5.87 -17.53
CA SER A 120 -13.23 5.30 -18.24
C SER A 120 -12.99 6.10 -19.53
N ASN A 121 -11.72 6.33 -19.86
CA ASN A 121 -11.35 6.90 -21.16
C ASN A 121 -11.38 5.83 -22.27
N GLU A 122 -11.58 4.57 -21.89
CA GLU A 122 -11.60 3.43 -22.79
C GLU A 122 -13.02 3.16 -23.28
N VAL A 123 -13.15 2.96 -24.58
CA VAL A 123 -14.44 2.68 -25.22
C VAL A 123 -14.80 1.21 -25.00
N ARG A 124 -15.92 0.95 -24.30
CA ARG A 124 -16.47 -0.40 -24.05
C ARG A 124 -17.27 -0.91 -25.26
N VAL A 125 -16.67 -0.82 -26.44
CA VAL A 125 -17.31 -1.28 -27.68
C VAL A 125 -16.32 -2.15 -28.43
N ASP A 126 -16.70 -3.39 -28.62
CA ASP A 126 -16.02 -4.29 -29.54
C ASP A 126 -16.44 -3.92 -30.97
N SER A 127 -15.72 -2.95 -31.55
CA SER A 127 -16.05 -2.41 -32.87
C SER A 127 -15.96 -3.48 -33.96
N GLN A 128 -15.11 -4.50 -33.78
CA GLN A 128 -14.92 -5.56 -34.76
C GLN A 128 -16.15 -6.48 -34.80
N ASN A 129 -16.56 -7.03 -33.66
CA ASN A 129 -17.75 -7.88 -33.62
C ASN A 129 -19.03 -7.08 -33.92
N LEU A 130 -19.10 -5.81 -33.50
CA LEU A 130 -20.21 -4.94 -33.86
C LEU A 130 -20.31 -4.74 -35.38
N PHE A 131 -19.20 -4.50 -36.07
CA PHE A 131 -19.18 -4.38 -37.53
C PHE A 131 -19.56 -5.70 -38.22
N LEU A 132 -19.10 -6.82 -37.69
CA LEU A 132 -19.42 -8.17 -38.18
C LEU A 132 -20.83 -8.65 -37.79
N GLN A 133 -21.63 -7.81 -37.10
CA GLN A 133 -22.94 -8.17 -36.57
C GLN A 133 -22.93 -9.43 -35.67
N ALA A 134 -21.79 -9.69 -35.03
CA ALA A 134 -21.61 -10.77 -34.08
C ALA A 134 -21.88 -10.30 -32.65
N ALA A 135 -21.97 -11.25 -31.72
CA ALA A 135 -22.03 -10.95 -30.29
C ALA A 135 -20.74 -10.24 -29.84
N GLN A 136 -20.87 -9.15 -29.10
CA GLN A 136 -19.71 -8.39 -28.61
C GLN A 136 -18.99 -9.14 -27.48
N GLU A 137 -17.66 -9.18 -27.52
CA GLU A 137 -16.83 -9.74 -26.45
C GLU A 137 -16.36 -8.65 -25.46
N THR A 138 -17.28 -8.12 -24.66
CA THR A 138 -16.97 -7.03 -23.72
C THR A 138 -16.22 -7.48 -22.46
N GLU A 139 -16.24 -8.78 -22.12
CA GLU A 139 -15.57 -9.29 -20.91
C GLU A 139 -14.06 -9.07 -20.91
N ARG A 140 -13.41 -9.26 -22.07
CA ARG A 140 -11.97 -9.02 -22.23
C ARG A 140 -11.63 -7.54 -22.07
N LEU A 141 -12.44 -6.68 -22.69
CA LEU A 141 -12.30 -5.22 -22.58
C LEU A 141 -12.45 -4.78 -21.12
N ASP A 142 -13.45 -5.32 -20.41
CA ASP A 142 -13.69 -5.03 -18.99
C ASP A 142 -12.52 -5.44 -18.09
N LYS A 143 -11.89 -6.59 -18.37
CA LYS A 143 -10.69 -7.02 -17.64
C LYS A 143 -9.51 -6.07 -17.89
N MET A 144 -9.28 -5.67 -19.15
CA MET A 144 -8.15 -4.80 -19.52
C MET A 144 -8.18 -3.43 -18.84
N GLN A 145 -9.36 -2.89 -18.53
CA GLN A 145 -9.49 -1.57 -17.88
C GLN A 145 -8.99 -1.55 -16.43
N GLY A 146 -8.90 -2.73 -15.81
CA GLY A 146 -8.52 -2.88 -14.41
C GLY A 146 -7.01 -2.77 -14.22
N MET A 147 -6.56 -2.01 -13.22
CA MET A 147 -5.15 -2.00 -12.80
C MET A 147 -4.63 -3.41 -12.45
N ASN A 148 -5.52 -4.32 -12.05
CA ASN A 148 -5.19 -5.72 -11.76
C ASN A 148 -4.77 -6.53 -12.98
N PHE A 149 -5.19 -6.16 -14.19
CA PHE A 149 -4.81 -6.86 -15.41
C PHE A 149 -3.30 -6.76 -15.67
N TYR A 150 -2.72 -5.60 -15.37
CA TYR A 150 -1.29 -5.32 -15.52
C TYR A 150 -0.47 -5.63 -14.26
N LYS A 151 -1.08 -6.30 -13.26
CA LYS A 151 -0.41 -6.64 -12.01
C LYS A 151 0.61 -7.75 -12.25
N GLN A 152 1.83 -7.53 -11.78
CA GLN A 152 2.88 -8.54 -11.78
C GLN A 152 3.30 -8.83 -10.34
N SER A 153 2.94 -10.00 -9.82
CA SER A 153 3.20 -10.36 -8.40
C SER A 153 4.69 -10.36 -8.03
N HIS A 154 5.57 -10.55 -9.01
CA HIS A 154 7.02 -10.55 -8.86
C HIS A 154 7.66 -9.18 -9.19
N ALA A 155 6.87 -8.13 -9.37
CA ALA A 155 7.41 -6.81 -9.67
C ALA A 155 8.30 -6.28 -8.52
N PRO A 156 9.44 -5.66 -8.82
CA PRO A 156 10.40 -5.22 -7.80
C PRO A 156 9.79 -4.25 -6.79
N ALA A 157 9.72 -4.63 -5.52
CA ALA A 157 9.20 -3.77 -4.44
C ALA A 157 10.25 -2.78 -3.90
N SER A 158 11.53 -3.02 -4.22
CA SER A 158 12.68 -2.21 -3.84
C SER A 158 13.76 -2.33 -4.91
N LEU A 159 14.72 -1.40 -4.91
CA LEU A 159 15.93 -1.55 -5.73
C LEU A 159 16.77 -2.77 -5.29
N PRO A 160 17.30 -3.55 -6.23
CA PRO A 160 18.30 -4.57 -5.94
C PRO A 160 19.57 -3.97 -5.32
N HIS A 161 20.33 -4.81 -4.63
CA HIS A 161 21.57 -4.39 -3.97
C HIS A 161 22.58 -3.80 -4.96
N SER A 162 22.74 -4.41 -6.13
CA SER A 162 23.64 -3.96 -7.20
C SER A 162 23.32 -2.55 -7.70
N GLU A 163 22.05 -2.24 -7.94
CA GLU A 163 21.61 -0.88 -8.33
C GLU A 163 21.78 0.11 -7.18
N ASN A 164 21.51 -0.31 -5.94
CA ASN A 164 21.70 0.54 -4.77
C ASN A 164 23.19 0.86 -4.54
N GLN A 165 24.09 -0.09 -4.80
CA GLN A 165 25.54 0.14 -4.74
C GLN A 165 25.99 1.23 -5.72
N LYS A 166 25.36 1.38 -6.89
CA LYS A 166 25.69 2.47 -7.82
C LYS A 166 25.43 3.84 -7.21
N ILE A 167 24.36 3.97 -6.42
CA ILE A 167 24.02 5.22 -5.70
C ILE A 167 25.04 5.49 -4.60
N LEU A 168 25.41 4.47 -3.82
CA LEU A 168 26.42 4.60 -2.76
C LEU A 168 27.81 4.91 -3.33
N ASN A 169 28.08 4.46 -4.56
CA ASN A 169 29.31 4.73 -5.27
C ASN A 169 29.32 6.08 -6.02
N ASP A 170 28.21 6.80 -6.04
CA ASP A 170 28.12 8.10 -6.70
C ASP A 170 29.12 9.10 -6.08
N PRO A 171 29.93 9.80 -6.89
CA PRO A 171 30.89 10.79 -6.40
C PRO A 171 30.24 11.88 -5.53
N GLU A 172 29.02 12.32 -5.83
CA GLU A 172 28.30 13.31 -5.04
C GLU A 172 27.86 12.73 -3.69
N TYR A 173 27.35 11.49 -3.67
CA TYR A 173 27.00 10.81 -2.43
C TYR A 173 28.22 10.67 -1.50
N LYS A 174 29.34 10.19 -2.05
CA LYS A 174 30.60 10.06 -1.30
C LYS A 174 31.10 11.40 -0.76
N ARG A 175 31.01 12.46 -1.58
CA ARG A 175 31.37 13.81 -1.13
C ARG A 175 30.52 14.27 0.06
N LEU A 176 29.21 14.02 0.02
CA LEU A 176 28.31 14.36 1.12
C LEU A 176 28.56 13.51 2.37
N GLU A 177 28.94 12.25 2.20
CA GLU A 177 29.33 11.35 3.28
C GLU A 177 30.65 11.77 3.95
N THR A 178 31.64 12.22 3.17
CA THR A 178 32.87 12.83 3.70
C THR A 178 32.54 14.08 4.52
N ILE A 179 31.72 15.00 3.99
CA ILE A 179 31.32 16.22 4.72
C ILE A 179 30.60 15.87 6.04
N GLU A 180 29.71 14.88 6.04
CA GLU A 180 29.05 14.42 7.27
C GLU A 180 30.06 13.86 8.27
N SER A 181 31.01 13.04 7.79
CA SER A 181 32.06 12.44 8.63
C SER A 181 32.99 13.49 9.23
N ASP A 182 33.38 14.50 8.44
CA ASP A 182 34.26 15.59 8.89
C ASP A 182 33.57 16.40 10.01
N VAL A 183 32.30 16.78 9.82
CA VAL A 183 31.54 17.53 10.84
C VAL A 183 31.27 16.66 12.08
N LEU A 184 31.04 15.36 11.91
CA LEU A 184 30.93 14.42 13.04
C LEU A 184 32.24 14.35 13.85
N ASN A 185 33.38 14.32 13.16
CA ASN A 185 34.70 14.31 13.80
C ASN A 185 34.96 15.61 14.56
N GLU A 186 34.60 16.77 14.00
CA GLU A 186 34.66 18.06 14.70
C GLU A 186 33.81 18.08 15.97
N VAL A 187 32.57 17.56 15.89
CA VAL A 187 31.68 17.43 17.07
C VAL A 187 32.29 16.50 18.13
N ALA A 188 32.89 15.39 17.71
CA ALA A 188 33.54 14.44 18.61
C ALA A 188 34.76 15.08 19.30
N GLN A 189 35.57 15.85 18.57
CA GLN A 189 36.72 16.59 19.11
C GLN A 189 36.30 17.66 20.13
N ALA A 190 35.28 18.47 19.82
CA ALA A 190 34.76 19.47 20.75
C ALA A 190 34.27 18.82 22.06
N LYS A 191 33.56 17.68 21.96
CA LYS A 191 33.13 16.91 23.14
C LYS A 191 34.31 16.33 23.93
N ALA A 192 35.33 15.80 23.25
CA ALA A 192 36.53 15.26 23.89
C ALA A 192 37.32 16.35 24.65
N ASN A 193 37.35 17.56 24.11
CA ASN A 193 37.98 18.74 24.73
C ASN A 193 37.14 19.32 25.89
N LYS A 194 36.00 18.71 26.24
CA LYS A 194 35.00 19.21 27.21
C LYS A 194 34.45 20.60 26.86
N GLU A 195 34.53 20.98 25.59
CA GLU A 195 33.91 22.19 25.10
C GLU A 195 32.40 21.97 24.93
N CYS A 196 31.61 23.00 25.22
CA CYS A 196 30.20 22.97 24.86
C CYS A 196 30.11 22.98 23.33
N VAL A 197 29.44 21.99 22.74
CA VAL A 197 29.18 21.97 21.30
C VAL A 197 28.36 23.22 20.96
N GLY A 198 28.95 24.12 20.18
CA GLY A 198 28.29 25.37 19.82
C GLY A 198 27.07 25.12 18.92
N PRO A 199 26.01 25.94 19.01
CA PRO A 199 24.78 25.77 18.22
C PRO A 199 25.01 25.81 16.70
N LEU A 200 26.09 26.47 16.26
CA LEU A 200 26.51 26.49 14.85
C LEU A 200 26.98 25.11 14.37
N LEU A 201 27.72 24.37 15.20
CA LEU A 201 28.27 23.06 14.85
C LEU A 201 27.16 21.99 14.82
N GLU A 202 26.21 22.04 15.75
CA GLU A 202 25.01 21.19 15.74
C GLU A 202 24.15 21.44 14.48
N LYS A 203 23.97 22.71 14.11
CA LYS A 203 23.25 23.09 12.88
C LYS A 203 23.99 22.61 11.63
N SER A 204 25.32 22.67 11.63
CA SER A 204 26.17 22.15 10.54
C SER A 204 25.98 20.64 10.38
N LEU A 205 26.03 19.88 11.49
CA LEU A 205 25.81 18.44 11.49
C LEU A 205 24.42 18.07 10.98
N ALA A 206 23.37 18.71 11.51
CA ALA A 206 22.00 18.47 11.09
C ALA A 206 21.81 18.78 9.58
N SER A 207 22.45 19.83 9.08
CA SER A 207 22.46 20.18 7.66
C SER A 207 23.20 19.14 6.81
N ALA A 208 24.37 18.67 7.23
CA ALA A 208 25.16 17.66 6.52
C ALA A 208 24.37 16.34 6.39
N ILE A 209 23.83 15.84 7.51
CA ILE A 209 22.97 14.65 7.56
C ILE A 209 21.76 14.82 6.62
N SER A 210 21.09 15.97 6.69
CA SER A 210 19.92 16.25 5.86
C SER A 210 20.26 16.26 4.37
N LYS A 211 21.39 16.86 3.98
CA LYS A 211 21.83 16.90 2.58
C LYS A 211 22.12 15.49 2.05
N ARG A 212 22.91 14.68 2.78
CA ARG A 212 23.20 13.28 2.37
C ARG A 212 21.92 12.45 2.27
N LYS A 213 21.05 12.49 3.30
CA LYS A 213 19.78 11.75 3.29
C LYS A 213 18.86 12.17 2.14
N ASN A 214 18.75 13.47 1.88
CA ASN A 214 17.91 13.98 0.79
C ASN A 214 18.45 13.59 -0.58
N TYR A 215 19.77 13.62 -0.76
CA TYR A 215 20.41 13.16 -1.98
C TYR A 215 20.12 11.68 -2.23
N TYR A 216 20.43 10.82 -1.24
CA TYR A 216 20.18 9.37 -1.35
C TYR A 216 18.72 9.07 -1.68
N ARG A 217 17.78 9.69 -0.97
CA ARG A 217 16.34 9.50 -1.21
C ARG A 217 15.96 9.84 -2.65
N ARG A 218 16.43 10.97 -3.18
CA ARG A 218 16.13 11.38 -4.57
C ARG A 218 16.75 10.44 -5.60
N ALA A 219 18.02 10.07 -5.40
CA ALA A 219 18.72 9.14 -6.26
C ALA A 219 18.03 7.76 -6.27
N TYR A 220 17.68 7.24 -5.09
CA TYR A 220 16.95 6.00 -4.92
C TYR A 220 15.58 6.06 -5.60
N ASP A 221 14.78 7.09 -5.35
CA ASP A 221 13.45 7.23 -5.95
C ASP A 221 13.51 7.26 -7.49
N ASN A 222 14.53 7.92 -8.05
CA ASN A 222 14.72 7.99 -9.50
C ASN A 222 15.17 6.65 -10.09
N ALA A 223 16.19 6.02 -9.49
CA ALA A 223 16.68 4.72 -9.91
C ALA A 223 15.59 3.65 -9.79
N TYR A 224 14.81 3.66 -8.70
CA TYR A 224 13.72 2.71 -8.48
C TYR A 224 12.61 2.85 -9.52
N LYS A 225 12.19 4.09 -9.81
CA LYS A 225 11.19 4.33 -10.87
C LYS A 225 11.67 3.85 -12.23
N LYS A 226 12.94 4.09 -12.56
CA LYS A 226 13.55 3.63 -13.81
C LYS A 226 13.58 2.10 -13.88
N TYR A 227 14.17 1.45 -12.87
CA TYR A 227 14.28 0.00 -12.79
C TYR A 227 12.92 -0.70 -12.88
N ARG A 228 11.93 -0.19 -12.13
CA ARG A 228 10.57 -0.73 -12.17
C ARG A 228 9.90 -0.50 -13.52
N SER A 229 10.13 0.65 -14.17
CA SER A 229 9.60 0.92 -15.52
C SER A 229 10.19 -0.04 -16.56
N GLU A 230 11.51 -0.27 -16.52
CA GLU A 230 12.21 -1.21 -17.40
C GLU A 230 11.67 -2.63 -17.21
N PHE A 231 11.50 -3.07 -15.96
CA PHE A 231 10.86 -4.35 -15.65
C PHE A 231 9.51 -4.52 -16.36
N PHE A 232 8.58 -3.56 -16.22
CA PHE A 232 7.26 -3.69 -16.86
C PHE A 232 7.30 -3.59 -18.39
N GLN A 233 8.31 -2.94 -18.97
CA GLN A 233 8.51 -2.92 -20.42
C GLN A 233 9.03 -4.25 -20.95
N GLU A 234 9.82 -4.98 -20.16
CA GLU A 234 10.47 -6.22 -20.59
C GLU A 234 9.65 -7.48 -20.31
N VAL A 235 8.83 -7.51 -19.25
CA VAL A 235 8.07 -8.71 -18.86
C VAL A 235 7.17 -9.24 -19.98
N GLY A 236 6.45 -8.35 -20.67
CA GLY A 236 5.56 -8.74 -21.77
C GLY A 236 6.32 -9.38 -22.96
N PRO A 237 7.28 -8.68 -23.57
CA PRO A 237 8.09 -9.22 -24.66
C PRO A 237 8.84 -10.51 -24.29
N ARG A 238 9.36 -10.62 -23.07
CA ARG A 238 10.04 -11.83 -22.58
C ARG A 238 9.09 -13.02 -22.52
N GLU A 239 7.86 -12.82 -22.02
CA GLU A 239 6.87 -13.88 -21.95
C GLU A 239 6.42 -14.33 -23.36
N VAL A 240 6.25 -13.40 -24.30
CA VAL A 240 5.97 -13.74 -25.71
C VAL A 240 7.09 -14.58 -26.31
N GLN A 241 8.36 -14.17 -26.12
CA GLN A 241 9.50 -14.95 -26.61
C GLN A 241 9.57 -16.34 -25.98
N ARG A 242 9.29 -16.47 -24.68
CA ARG A 242 9.23 -17.77 -24.00
C ARG A 242 8.19 -18.68 -24.64
N GLN A 243 6.98 -18.17 -24.89
CA GLN A 243 5.91 -18.95 -25.52
C GLN A 243 6.27 -19.39 -26.94
N ILE A 244 6.88 -18.51 -27.74
CA ILE A 244 7.37 -18.86 -29.09
C ILE A 244 8.40 -20.01 -29.02
N ARG A 245 9.37 -19.91 -28.10
CA ARG A 245 10.39 -20.95 -27.92
C ARG A 245 9.80 -22.30 -27.50
N VAL A 246 8.80 -22.30 -26.62
CA VAL A 246 8.07 -23.52 -26.22
C VAL A 246 7.33 -24.12 -27.42
N MET A 247 6.68 -23.29 -28.25
CA MET A 247 6.02 -23.75 -29.48
C MET A 247 7.00 -24.35 -30.49
N GLU A 248 8.22 -23.82 -30.56
CA GLU A 248 9.29 -24.29 -31.46
C GLU A 248 10.01 -25.56 -30.95
N GLY A 249 9.57 -26.13 -29.82
CA GLY A 249 10.06 -27.41 -29.32
C GLY A 249 11.34 -27.34 -28.48
N SER A 250 11.62 -26.20 -27.85
CA SER A 250 12.71 -26.11 -26.86
C SER A 250 12.24 -26.55 -25.46
N ASP A 251 13.00 -27.45 -24.83
CA ASP A 251 12.72 -28.07 -23.52
C ASP A 251 13.02 -27.13 -22.32
N GLU A 252 12.70 -25.83 -22.40
CA GLU A 252 12.89 -24.91 -21.27
C GLU A 252 11.56 -24.58 -20.56
N GLU A 253 11.22 -25.40 -19.56
CA GLU A 253 10.33 -25.00 -18.45
C GLU A 253 11.04 -24.02 -17.50
N THR A 254 11.61 -22.92 -17.99
CA THR A 254 12.02 -21.83 -17.10
C THR A 254 10.85 -20.89 -16.92
N SER A 255 10.12 -21.08 -15.82
CA SER A 255 9.12 -20.11 -15.39
C SER A 255 9.79 -18.75 -15.12
N ILE A 256 9.07 -17.65 -15.30
CA ILE A 256 9.55 -16.26 -15.14
C ILE A 256 10.24 -16.01 -13.78
N SER A 257 10.07 -16.89 -12.78
CA SER A 257 10.68 -16.77 -11.46
C SER A 257 12.20 -16.87 -11.43
N ASP A 258 12.85 -17.52 -12.40
CA ASP A 258 14.21 -18.03 -12.14
C ASP A 258 15.34 -17.07 -12.52
N ASN A 259 15.14 -16.16 -13.48
CA ASN A 259 16.18 -15.19 -13.89
C ASN A 259 16.09 -13.82 -13.19
N PHE A 260 15.01 -13.58 -12.43
CA PHE A 260 14.96 -12.51 -11.41
C PHE A 260 15.14 -13.08 -10.00
N SER A 261 15.66 -14.31 -9.89
CA SER A 261 16.03 -14.94 -8.62
C SER A 261 17.40 -14.46 -8.11
N ASP A 262 17.60 -13.14 -8.06
CA ASP A 262 18.23 -12.67 -6.83
C ASP A 262 17.21 -13.04 -5.76
N ARG A 263 17.52 -14.11 -5.03
CA ARG A 263 16.85 -14.49 -3.79
C ARG A 263 16.88 -13.25 -2.91
N HIS A 264 15.91 -12.37 -3.10
CA HIS A 264 15.48 -11.46 -2.08
C HIS A 264 15.13 -12.41 -0.94
N HIS A 265 16.02 -12.49 0.03
CA HIS A 265 15.72 -12.91 1.36
C HIS A 265 14.69 -11.91 1.92
N SER A 266 13.49 -11.89 1.33
CA SER A 266 12.29 -11.80 2.11
C SER A 266 12.40 -12.99 3.04
N SER A 267 12.77 -12.73 4.29
CA SER A 267 12.72 -13.69 5.39
C SER A 267 11.27 -14.11 5.69
N ARG A 268 10.46 -14.36 4.66
CA ARG A 268 9.03 -14.62 4.73
C ARG A 268 8.61 -15.59 3.64
N GLY A 269 9.10 -16.81 3.77
CA GLY A 269 8.30 -18.00 3.44
C GLY A 269 7.12 -18.16 4.41
N VAL A 270 6.35 -17.09 4.64
CA VAL A 270 5.15 -17.14 5.48
C VAL A 270 4.08 -16.18 4.96
N SER A 271 3.60 -16.39 3.73
CA SER A 271 2.44 -15.66 3.23
C SER A 271 1.12 -16.44 3.36
N ALA A 272 1.14 -17.75 3.63
CA ALA A 272 -0.10 -18.52 3.78
C ALA A 272 -0.67 -18.53 5.22
N GLY A 273 0.13 -18.14 6.24
CA GLY A 273 -0.28 -18.25 7.66
C GLY A 273 -0.55 -16.93 8.38
N TYR A 274 0.03 -15.80 7.95
CA TYR A 274 -0.06 -14.50 8.65
C TYR A 274 -1.09 -13.53 8.06
N PHE A 275 -1.72 -13.88 6.94
CA PHE A 275 -2.63 -13.00 6.21
C PHE A 275 -4.07 -13.53 6.14
N THR A 276 -4.42 -14.57 6.89
CA THR A 276 -5.76 -15.18 6.86
C THR A 276 -6.87 -14.15 7.07
N ALA A 277 -6.69 -13.19 7.98
CA ALA A 277 -7.65 -12.10 8.17
C ALA A 277 -7.71 -11.13 6.96
N ARG A 278 -6.57 -10.77 6.36
CA ARG A 278 -6.50 -9.86 5.20
C ARG A 278 -7.02 -10.50 3.93
N GLU A 279 -6.72 -11.77 3.71
CA GLU A 279 -7.20 -12.57 2.59
C GLU A 279 -8.70 -12.83 2.74
N HIS A 280 -9.19 -13.17 3.95
CA HIS A 280 -10.61 -13.29 4.25
C HIS A 280 -11.37 -11.97 4.02
N ILE A 281 -10.83 -10.83 4.49
CA ILE A 281 -11.41 -9.51 4.19
C ILE A 281 -11.43 -9.24 2.70
N ALA A 282 -10.35 -9.55 1.98
CA ALA A 282 -10.28 -9.31 0.54
C ALA A 282 -11.26 -10.21 -0.23
N GLU A 283 -11.40 -11.47 0.16
CA GLU A 283 -12.34 -12.43 -0.42
C GLU A 283 -13.79 -12.00 -0.16
N VAL A 284 -14.10 -11.54 1.06
CA VAL A 284 -15.47 -11.13 1.42
C VAL A 284 -15.85 -9.76 0.85
N PHE A 285 -14.95 -8.78 0.80
CA PHE A 285 -15.28 -7.45 0.26
C PHE A 285 -15.20 -7.35 -1.26
N PHE A 286 -14.29 -8.09 -1.91
CA PHE A 286 -14.00 -7.88 -3.33
C PHE A 286 -14.35 -9.06 -4.23
N ARG A 287 -14.66 -10.25 -3.69
CA ARG A 287 -14.86 -11.46 -4.51
C ARG A 287 -16.17 -12.19 -4.30
N THR A 288 -16.83 -12.07 -3.15
CA THR A 288 -18.16 -12.66 -2.95
C THR A 288 -19.26 -11.66 -3.31
N GLU A 289 -20.20 -12.10 -4.16
CA GLU A 289 -21.46 -11.40 -4.35
C GLU A 289 -22.24 -11.47 -3.03
N THR A 290 -22.43 -10.33 -2.39
CA THR A 290 -23.16 -10.28 -1.12
C THR A 290 -24.62 -10.63 -1.39
N GLU A 291 -25.07 -11.76 -0.84
CA GLU A 291 -26.51 -12.05 -0.79
C GLU A 291 -27.21 -10.89 -0.08
N SER A 292 -28.32 -10.45 -0.67
CA SER A 292 -29.05 -9.20 -0.44
C SER A 292 -29.59 -8.92 0.98
N LYS A 293 -29.10 -9.58 2.03
CA LYS A 293 -29.57 -9.40 3.40
C LYS A 293 -28.43 -9.08 4.37
N GLY A 294 -28.16 -7.78 4.49
CA GLY A 294 -27.87 -7.11 5.76
C GLY A 294 -26.59 -7.50 6.51
N LEU A 295 -25.69 -6.52 6.60
CA LEU A 295 -24.44 -6.49 7.39
C LEU A 295 -23.33 -7.45 6.92
N PRO A 296 -22.06 -7.01 6.90
CA PRO A 296 -20.93 -7.89 6.61
C PRO A 296 -20.86 -8.99 7.67
N ASP A 297 -20.56 -10.22 7.25
CA ASP A 297 -20.36 -11.37 8.13
C ASP A 297 -19.53 -10.98 9.35
N THR A 298 -20.00 -11.36 10.54
CA THR A 298 -19.32 -11.15 11.82
C THR A 298 -17.86 -11.60 11.80
N SER A 299 -17.53 -12.64 11.03
CA SER A 299 -16.16 -13.12 10.83
C SER A 299 -15.24 -12.06 10.17
N VAL A 300 -15.78 -11.22 9.30
CA VAL A 300 -15.07 -10.12 8.62
C VAL A 300 -14.86 -8.94 9.55
N LEU A 301 -15.86 -8.63 10.39
CA LEU A 301 -15.73 -7.61 11.42
C LEU A 301 -14.68 -8.01 12.47
N GLU A 302 -14.65 -9.29 12.87
CA GLU A 302 -13.60 -9.83 13.74
C GLU A 302 -12.22 -9.83 13.07
N ALA A 303 -12.12 -10.15 11.78
CA ALA A 303 -10.88 -10.04 11.02
C ALA A 303 -10.39 -8.58 10.92
N LEU A 304 -11.30 -7.61 10.71
CA LEU A 304 -10.96 -6.18 10.70
C LEU A 304 -10.51 -5.71 12.08
N GLN A 305 -11.15 -6.19 13.14
CA GLN A 305 -10.76 -5.89 14.52
C GLN A 305 -9.41 -6.52 14.89
N ALA A 306 -9.13 -7.74 14.42
CA ALA A 306 -7.83 -8.39 14.59
C ALA A 306 -6.69 -7.64 13.89
N LEU A 307 -6.96 -7.06 12.71
CA LEU A 307 -6.00 -6.16 12.04
C LEU A 307 -5.81 -4.81 12.73
N SER A 308 -6.73 -4.46 13.62
CA SER A 308 -6.69 -3.22 14.40
C SER A 308 -6.07 -3.43 15.79
N ALA A 309 -5.90 -4.69 16.22
CA ALA A 309 -5.11 -5.02 17.39
C ALA A 309 -3.63 -4.77 17.05
N PRO A 310 -2.88 -4.05 17.90
CA PRO A 310 -1.45 -3.87 17.69
C PRO A 310 -0.77 -5.24 17.79
N GLU A 311 -0.46 -5.85 16.64
CA GLU A 311 0.55 -6.89 16.61
C GLU A 311 1.85 -6.29 17.13
N PRO A 312 2.66 -7.02 17.91
CA PRO A 312 4.00 -6.61 18.30
C PRO A 312 4.91 -6.64 17.06
N TYR A 313 4.62 -5.78 16.09
CA TYR A 313 5.43 -5.56 14.92
C TYR A 313 6.22 -4.29 15.17
N VAL A 314 7.39 -4.47 15.79
CA VAL A 314 8.37 -3.41 15.96
C VAL A 314 8.94 -3.09 14.57
N LEU A 315 8.40 -2.04 13.94
CA LEU A 315 9.06 -1.37 12.83
C LEU A 315 10.18 -0.52 13.43
N TYR A 316 11.40 -1.05 13.42
CA TYR A 316 12.57 -0.26 13.76
C TYR A 316 12.74 0.88 12.75
N TYR A 317 12.93 2.10 13.25
CA TYR A 317 13.38 3.21 12.38
C TYR A 317 14.80 2.92 11.86
N PRO A 318 15.27 3.55 10.77
CA PRO A 318 16.59 3.34 10.18
C PRO A 318 17.84 3.57 11.07
N ASN A 319 17.67 3.77 12.39
CA ASN A 319 18.73 3.99 13.36
C ASN A 319 18.57 3.15 14.65
N GLU A 320 17.62 2.22 14.73
CA GLU A 320 17.43 1.38 15.91
C GLU A 320 18.07 0.00 15.69
N ILE A 321 18.98 -0.38 16.60
CA ILE A 321 19.69 -1.67 16.58
C ILE A 321 18.97 -2.59 17.58
N PRO A 322 18.75 -3.89 17.27
CA PRO A 322 18.22 -4.85 18.23
C PRO A 322 19.18 -5.00 19.42
N VAL A 323 18.61 -4.87 20.62
CA VAL A 323 19.30 -5.20 21.88
C VAL A 323 19.57 -6.71 21.86
N ASP A 324 20.81 -7.11 22.14
CA ASP A 324 21.31 -8.49 22.31
C ASP A 324 21.71 -9.33 21.09
N GLY A 325 21.99 -8.72 19.92
CA GLY A 325 22.73 -9.42 18.84
C GLY A 325 22.04 -10.65 18.23
N LYS A 326 20.74 -10.84 18.50
CA LYS A 326 19.90 -11.91 17.96
C LYS A 326 18.65 -11.34 17.32
N CYS A 327 18.23 -11.92 16.21
CA CYS A 327 16.92 -11.63 15.63
C CYS A 327 15.82 -12.20 16.54
N ASN A 328 14.93 -11.35 17.06
CA ASN A 328 13.81 -11.72 17.93
C ASN A 328 12.69 -12.53 17.24
N ILE A 329 12.80 -12.77 15.92
CA ILE A 329 11.85 -13.59 15.15
C ILE A 329 12.40 -15.00 14.90
N CYS A 330 13.71 -15.16 14.70
CA CYS A 330 14.29 -16.47 14.32
C CYS A 330 15.49 -16.90 15.17
N SER A 331 15.89 -16.12 16.18
CA SER A 331 17.04 -16.39 17.08
C SER A 331 18.39 -16.59 16.38
N PHE A 332 18.52 -16.21 15.11
CA PHE A 332 19.76 -16.34 14.35
C PHE A 332 20.81 -15.35 14.88
N GLU A 333 22.00 -15.85 15.19
CA GLU A 333 23.16 -15.02 15.56
C GLU A 333 23.76 -14.41 14.30
N MET A 334 23.84 -13.08 14.25
CA MET A 334 24.49 -12.38 13.15
C MET A 334 25.97 -12.24 13.50
N GLU A 335 26.81 -13.08 12.89
CA GLU A 335 28.28 -13.00 13.04
C GLU A 335 28.80 -11.65 12.51
N ARG A 336 29.84 -11.14 13.17
CA ARG A 336 30.41 -9.79 13.04
C ARG A 336 30.98 -9.47 11.66
#